data_AF-A0A818EST5-F1
#
_entry.id   AF-A0A818EST5-F1
#
_cell.length_a   1.000
_cell.length_b   1.000
_cell.length_c   1.000
_cell.angle_alpha   90.00
_cell.angle_beta   90.00
_cell.angle_gamma   90.00
#
_symmetry.space_group_name_H-M   'P 1'
#
loop_
_entity.id
_entity.type
_entity.pdbx_description
1 polymer ?
#
loop_
_entity_poly.entity_id
_entity_poly.type
_entity_poly.pdbx_seq_one_letter_code
_entity_poly.pdbx_strand_id
1 'polypeptide(L)'
;MATNAFQPAVGGTSRGESNLSGMSKQYSARDMPANKTLKYREKGQHTQEELRTKDREGIRRELEERERNVRDKQPSQRSSSDTKRITSGGTTSSRSKPSITHTETNIDADDPLDESSSDEETTSHHQSKFNKNPQPNRFASNENDDDDDEDDDDEDDTAELMAELARIKKERAVEAARLEQQKRFFINNISSDILANIIVISETKF
;
A
#
# COMPACT_ATOMS: atom_id res chain seq x y z
N MET A 1 16.10 9.06 42.70
CA MET A 1 16.36 9.51 41.31
C MET A 1 16.14 8.33 40.40
N ALA A 2 15.21 8.41 39.45
CA ALA A 2 15.07 7.39 38.40
C ALA A 2 16.09 7.71 37.30
N THR A 3 16.95 6.75 36.95
CA THR A 3 17.92 6.88 35.86
C THR A 3 17.24 6.55 34.54
N ASN A 4 17.58 7.27 33.46
CA ASN A 4 17.08 6.95 32.12
C ASN A 4 17.56 5.56 31.68
N ALA A 5 16.63 4.75 31.15
CA ALA A 5 16.95 3.45 30.58
C ALA A 5 17.46 3.63 29.14
N PHE A 6 18.73 3.29 28.90
CA PHE A 6 19.37 3.35 27.57
C PHE A 6 19.20 2.06 26.75
N GLN A 7 18.62 1.02 27.34
CA GLN A 7 18.33 -0.26 26.69
C GLN A 7 16.83 -0.53 26.78
N PRO A 8 16.11 -0.67 25.65
CA PRO A 8 14.70 -1.01 25.65
C PRO A 8 14.49 -2.50 25.98
N ALA A 9 13.31 -2.83 26.52
CA ALA A 9 12.91 -4.23 26.66
C ALA A 9 12.83 -4.91 25.28
N VAL A 10 13.29 -6.16 25.21
CA VAL A 10 13.31 -6.95 23.96
C VAL A 10 12.14 -7.94 23.99
N GLY A 11 11.39 -8.02 22.90
CA GLY A 11 10.32 -9.00 22.71
C GLY A 11 10.87 -10.42 22.54
N GLY A 12 10.03 -11.42 22.80
CA GLY A 12 10.27 -12.85 22.57
C GLY A 12 10.06 -13.76 23.79
N THR A 13 9.79 -13.22 24.98
CA THR A 13 9.74 -13.95 26.28
C THR A 13 8.38 -13.95 26.99
N SER A 14 7.46 -13.09 26.56
CA SER A 14 6.16 -12.77 27.11
C SER A 14 5.00 -13.46 26.38
N ARG A 15 3.78 -12.98 26.62
CA ARG A 15 2.54 -13.64 26.20
C ARG A 15 2.34 -13.53 24.69
N GLY A 16 2.14 -14.67 24.05
CA GLY A 16 1.83 -14.77 22.61
C GLY A 16 3.04 -14.92 21.68
N GLU A 17 4.27 -14.91 22.21
CA GLU A 17 5.47 -14.86 21.35
C GLU A 17 6.32 -16.14 21.33
N SER A 18 6.53 -16.84 22.45
CA SER A 18 7.34 -18.08 22.46
C SER A 18 6.51 -19.36 22.53
N ASN A 19 5.68 -19.52 23.58
CA ASN A 19 4.85 -20.72 23.78
C ASN A 19 3.37 -20.35 23.97
N LEU A 20 2.87 -19.30 23.28
CA LEU A 20 1.53 -18.71 23.51
C LEU A 20 1.22 -18.46 25.01
N SER A 21 2.26 -18.33 25.84
CA SER A 21 2.17 -18.39 27.30
C SER A 21 1.42 -19.63 27.83
N GLY A 22 1.83 -20.84 27.43
CA GLY A 22 1.48 -22.13 28.07
C GLY A 22 -0.02 -22.38 28.27
N MET A 23 -0.86 -22.01 27.30
CA MET A 23 -2.34 -22.12 27.36
C MET A 23 -3.01 -21.31 28.48
N SER A 24 -2.52 -20.10 28.77
CA SER A 24 -3.27 -19.15 29.62
C SER A 24 -4.71 -18.96 29.11
N LYS A 25 -5.69 -19.11 30.01
CA LYS A 25 -7.12 -18.88 29.74
C LYS A 25 -7.52 -17.41 29.87
N GLN A 26 -6.58 -16.53 30.21
CA GLN A 26 -6.84 -15.11 30.30
C GLN A 26 -7.02 -14.58 28.87
N TYR A 27 -8.02 -13.75 28.62
CA TYR A 27 -8.20 -13.01 27.36
C TYR A 27 -8.65 -11.59 27.71
N SER A 28 -8.20 -10.61 26.93
CA SER A 28 -8.68 -9.24 27.06
C SER A 28 -10.02 -9.08 26.36
N ALA A 29 -10.81 -8.08 26.77
CA ALA A 29 -12.01 -7.69 26.02
C ALA A 29 -11.69 -7.33 24.55
N ARG A 30 -10.45 -6.90 24.27
CA ARG A 30 -9.97 -6.58 22.91
C ARG A 30 -9.65 -7.83 22.07
N ASP A 31 -9.37 -8.96 22.72
CA ASP A 31 -9.11 -10.25 22.06
C ASP A 31 -10.40 -10.99 21.72
N MET A 32 -11.55 -10.42 22.10
CA MET A 32 -12.85 -10.97 21.72
C MET A 32 -12.99 -10.96 20.19
N PRO A 33 -13.67 -11.95 19.60
CA PRO A 33 -13.69 -12.08 18.16
C PRO A 33 -14.35 -10.89 17.46
N ALA A 34 -13.56 -10.13 16.69
CA ALA A 34 -14.00 -8.98 15.91
C ALA A 34 -13.36 -9.00 14.51
N ASN A 35 -14.05 -8.46 13.50
CA ASN A 35 -13.57 -8.35 12.11
C ASN A 35 -13.02 -9.68 11.55
N LYS A 36 -13.82 -10.75 11.66
CA LYS A 36 -13.45 -12.09 11.17
C LYS A 36 -13.36 -12.19 9.64
N THR A 37 -13.82 -11.18 8.92
CA THR A 37 -13.87 -11.14 7.47
C THR A 37 -12.90 -10.07 6.94
N LEU A 38 -11.97 -10.50 6.09
CA LEU A 38 -11.10 -9.57 5.37
C LEU A 38 -11.85 -9.05 4.14
N LYS A 39 -11.83 -7.73 3.93
CA LYS A 39 -12.35 -7.10 2.73
C LYS A 39 -11.29 -7.16 1.63
N TYR A 40 -11.71 -7.47 0.42
CA TYR A 40 -10.87 -7.40 -0.77
C TYR A 40 -11.14 -6.10 -1.52
N ARG A 41 -10.16 -5.68 -2.33
CA ARG A 41 -10.35 -4.53 -3.23
C ARG A 41 -11.25 -4.96 -4.38
N GLU A 42 -12.34 -4.23 -4.59
CA GLU A 42 -13.23 -4.41 -5.73
C GLU A 42 -12.66 -3.77 -7.00
N LYS A 43 -13.17 -4.16 -8.17
CA LYS A 43 -12.82 -3.50 -9.45
C LYS A 43 -13.07 -1.99 -9.36
N GLY A 44 -12.14 -1.19 -9.85
CA GLY A 44 -12.13 0.28 -9.73
C GLY A 44 -11.60 0.82 -8.39
N GLN A 45 -11.35 -0.05 -7.39
CA GLN A 45 -10.63 0.31 -6.15
C GLN A 45 -9.13 0.02 -6.24
N HIS A 46 -8.60 0.02 -7.47
CA HIS A 46 -7.19 -0.20 -7.76
C HIS A 46 -6.76 -1.63 -7.38
N THR A 47 -7.44 -2.61 -7.98
CA THR A 47 -7.13 -4.03 -7.80
C THR A 47 -5.72 -4.34 -8.31
N GLN A 48 -5.12 -5.43 -7.83
CA GLN A 48 -3.81 -5.85 -8.33
C GLN A 48 -3.86 -6.25 -9.81
N GLU A 49 -5.01 -6.71 -10.30
CA GLU A 49 -5.19 -7.06 -11.71
C GLU A 49 -5.18 -5.82 -12.60
N GLU A 50 -5.89 -4.75 -12.21
CA GLU A 50 -5.87 -3.45 -12.91
C GLU A 50 -4.48 -2.82 -12.94
N LEU A 51 -3.70 -2.99 -11.87
CA LEU A 51 -2.31 -2.54 -11.83
C LEU A 51 -1.38 -3.31 -12.76
N ARG A 52 -1.68 -4.59 -12.99
CA ARG A 52 -0.88 -5.44 -13.88
C ARG A 52 -1.23 -5.17 -15.33
N THR A 53 -2.50 -4.86 -15.63
CA THR A 53 -2.93 -4.51 -16.99
C THR A 53 -2.56 -3.09 -17.37
N LYS A 54 -2.51 -2.16 -16.42
CA LYS A 54 -1.92 -0.83 -16.64
C LYS A 54 -0.39 -0.96 -16.61
N ASP A 55 0.21 -1.03 -17.78
CA ASP A 55 1.68 -1.03 -17.91
C ASP A 55 2.32 0.16 -17.18
N ARG A 56 3.59 0.03 -16.81
CA ARG A 56 4.38 1.08 -16.12
C ARG A 56 4.28 2.44 -16.84
N GLU A 57 4.23 2.43 -18.16
CA GLU A 57 4.10 3.63 -18.99
C GLU A 57 2.69 4.21 -18.97
N GLY A 58 1.67 3.36 -18.95
CA GLY A 58 0.28 3.77 -18.75
C GLY A 58 0.08 4.48 -17.41
N ILE A 59 0.68 3.97 -16.33
CA ILE A 59 0.61 4.60 -15.00
C ILE A 59 1.33 5.96 -14.99
N ARG A 60 2.49 6.06 -15.65
CA ARG A 60 3.22 7.33 -15.77
C ARG A 60 2.42 8.37 -16.55
N ARG A 61 1.82 7.97 -17.67
CA ARG A 61 0.99 8.84 -18.50
C ARG A 61 -0.24 9.34 -17.75
N GLU A 62 -0.94 8.45 -17.04
CA GLU A 62 -2.11 8.82 -16.23
C GLU A 62 -1.73 9.83 -15.13
N LEU A 63 -0.57 9.64 -14.50
CA LEU A 63 -0.03 10.58 -13.52
C LEU A 63 0.26 11.95 -14.14
N GLU A 64 1.00 12.00 -15.25
CA GLU A 64 1.37 13.25 -15.93
C GLU A 64 0.14 14.00 -16.43
N GLU A 65 -0.84 13.30 -17.01
CA GLU A 65 -2.10 13.90 -17.45
C GLU A 65 -2.88 14.49 -16.27
N ARG A 66 -2.94 13.78 -15.15
CA ARG A 66 -3.61 14.28 -13.95
C ARG A 66 -2.88 15.49 -13.35
N GLU A 67 -1.55 15.50 -13.35
CA GLU A 67 -0.74 16.67 -12.95
C GLU A 67 -0.97 17.87 -13.87
N ARG A 68 -1.02 17.66 -15.19
CA ARG A 68 -1.36 18.70 -16.17
C ARG A 68 -2.73 19.29 -15.90
N ASN A 69 -3.74 18.44 -15.70
CA ASN A 69 -5.11 18.88 -15.42
C ASN A 69 -5.24 19.62 -14.08
N VAL A 70 -4.48 19.24 -13.06
CA VAL A 70 -4.43 19.97 -11.79
C VAL A 70 -3.72 21.31 -11.97
N ARG A 71 -2.61 21.35 -12.71
CA ARG A 71 -1.86 22.57 -13.01
C ARG A 71 -2.69 23.58 -13.80
N ASP A 72 -3.46 23.13 -14.78
CA ASP A 72 -4.31 23.98 -15.62
C ASP A 72 -5.54 24.51 -14.84
N LYS A 73 -6.01 23.75 -13.83
CA LYS A 73 -7.15 24.14 -12.96
C LYS A 73 -6.74 24.95 -11.72
N GLN A 74 -5.47 24.90 -11.31
CA GLN A 74 -4.94 25.78 -10.28
C GLN A 74 -4.74 27.17 -10.92
N PRO A 75 -5.57 28.19 -10.60
CA PRO A 75 -5.24 29.55 -11.02
C PRO A 75 -3.88 29.88 -10.45
N SER A 76 -3.05 30.59 -11.21
CA SER A 76 -1.72 31.04 -10.77
C SER A 76 -1.82 31.85 -9.47
N GLN A 77 -1.83 31.16 -8.32
CA GLN A 77 -1.72 31.78 -7.00
C GLN A 77 -0.25 32.09 -6.68
N ARG A 78 0.63 32.10 -7.69
CA ARG A 78 2.06 32.42 -7.58
C ARG A 78 2.62 33.08 -8.84
N SER A 79 1.94 34.09 -9.37
CA SER A 79 2.59 35.07 -10.24
C SER A 79 1.87 36.41 -10.21
N SER A 80 1.70 36.99 -9.02
CA SER A 80 1.49 38.43 -8.91
C SER A 80 2.44 39.01 -7.87
N SER A 81 3.49 39.64 -8.40
CA SER A 81 3.86 40.99 -8.00
C SER A 81 4.06 41.26 -6.50
N ASP A 82 5.11 40.69 -5.90
CA ASP A 82 5.78 41.36 -4.78
C ASP A 82 7.29 41.47 -5.04
N THR A 83 7.63 41.94 -6.24
CA THR A 83 8.85 42.71 -6.48
C THR A 83 8.65 44.13 -5.93
N LYS A 84 8.29 44.26 -4.65
CA LYS A 84 8.29 45.57 -3.97
C LYS A 84 9.70 45.89 -3.52
N ARG A 85 10.46 46.36 -4.50
CA ARG A 85 11.53 47.35 -4.43
C ARG A 85 11.53 48.12 -3.10
N ILE A 86 12.42 47.76 -2.18
CA ILE A 86 12.91 48.68 -1.14
C ILE A 86 14.39 48.87 -1.40
N THR A 87 14.68 49.75 -2.36
CA THR A 87 15.92 50.51 -2.39
C THR A 87 15.75 51.70 -1.43
N SER A 88 16.80 51.92 -0.62
CA SER A 88 17.12 53.08 0.21
C SER A 88 16.32 53.34 1.50
N GLY A 89 17.04 53.15 2.62
CA GLY A 89 16.97 54.03 3.79
C GLY A 89 16.12 53.50 4.95
N GLY A 90 16.76 53.19 6.08
CA GLY A 90 16.01 53.01 7.32
C GLY A 90 16.72 52.15 8.35
N THR A 91 17.47 52.81 9.23
CA THR A 91 18.10 52.29 10.43
C THR A 91 17.08 51.79 11.48
N THR A 92 17.56 50.84 12.30
CA THR A 92 17.24 50.62 13.73
C THR A 92 15.88 50.08 14.19
N SER A 93 16.02 49.09 15.08
CA SER A 93 15.26 48.84 16.31
C SER A 93 13.84 48.28 16.24
N SER A 94 13.78 46.96 16.47
CA SER A 94 12.92 46.29 17.47
C SER A 94 11.64 47.01 17.93
N ARG A 95 10.48 46.57 17.42
CA ARG A 95 9.23 46.64 18.18
C ARG A 95 8.19 45.61 17.69
N SER A 96 7.63 44.90 18.67
CA SER A 96 6.27 44.33 18.76
C SER A 96 5.81 43.23 17.80
N LYS A 97 5.69 42.01 18.36
CA LYS A 97 4.80 40.92 17.93
C LYS A 97 3.32 41.32 17.99
N PRO A 98 2.44 40.76 17.15
CA PRO A 98 1.08 40.39 17.53
C PRO A 98 0.97 38.87 17.73
N SER A 99 0.30 38.48 18.81
CA SER A 99 -0.03 37.09 19.18
C SER A 99 -1.21 36.61 18.33
N ILE A 100 -1.09 35.43 17.70
CA ILE A 100 -2.20 34.73 17.04
C ILE A 100 -2.34 33.38 17.75
N THR A 101 -3.39 33.27 18.56
CA THR A 101 -3.85 32.05 19.23
C THR A 101 -4.53 31.14 18.21
N HIS A 102 -4.01 29.94 17.99
CA HIS A 102 -4.66 28.92 17.15
C HIS A 102 -5.30 27.84 18.04
N THR A 103 -6.61 27.90 18.21
CA THR A 103 -7.44 26.81 18.73
C THR A 103 -7.77 25.85 17.59
N GLU A 104 -7.20 24.64 17.63
CA GLU A 104 -7.64 23.53 16.78
C GLU A 104 -8.94 22.95 17.37
N THR A 105 -10.07 23.50 16.93
CA THR A 105 -11.40 22.95 17.20
C THR A 105 -12.09 22.70 15.87
N ASN A 106 -12.45 21.44 15.62
CA ASN A 106 -13.08 20.89 14.42
C ASN A 106 -14.04 21.88 13.72
N ILE A 107 -13.63 22.43 12.58
CA ILE A 107 -14.46 23.33 11.76
C ILE A 107 -15.11 22.48 10.66
N ASP A 108 -16.11 21.68 11.05
CA ASP A 108 -17.16 21.28 10.13
C ASP A 108 -17.88 22.55 9.65
N ALA A 109 -18.29 22.57 8.39
CA ALA A 109 -18.50 23.81 7.63
C ALA A 109 -19.78 24.61 7.98
N ASP A 110 -20.45 24.36 9.11
CA ASP A 110 -21.69 25.06 9.51
C ASP A 110 -21.86 25.31 11.04
N ASP A 111 -20.81 25.16 11.86
CA ASP A 111 -20.95 25.34 13.33
C ASP A 111 -20.54 26.77 13.78
N PRO A 112 -21.44 27.59 14.36
CA PRO A 112 -21.10 28.93 14.85
C PRO A 112 -20.22 28.88 16.10
N LEU A 113 -19.05 29.51 16.03
CA LEU A 113 -18.06 29.56 17.11
C LEU A 113 -18.59 30.31 18.34
N ASP A 114 -18.68 29.60 19.47
CA ASP A 114 -18.84 30.16 20.82
C ASP A 114 -17.45 30.43 21.45
N GLU A 115 -17.31 31.58 22.09
CA GLU A 115 -16.06 32.22 22.47
C GLU A 115 -15.75 31.94 23.95
N SER A 116 -14.81 31.05 24.28
CA SER A 116 -14.14 31.07 25.60
C SER A 116 -12.89 30.18 25.72
N SER A 117 -11.73 30.85 25.76
CA SER A 117 -10.64 30.76 26.75
C SER A 117 -9.77 29.49 26.95
N SER A 118 -8.47 29.72 26.74
CA SER A 118 -7.33 29.43 27.65
C SER A 118 -6.47 28.16 27.51
N ASP A 119 -5.21 28.46 27.16
CA ASP A 119 -3.94 28.05 27.79
C ASP A 119 -2.94 27.18 27.00
N GLU A 120 -1.72 27.72 26.96
CA GLU A 120 -0.45 27.36 26.31
C GLU A 120 0.12 25.99 26.80
N GLU A 121 1.11 25.29 26.23
CA GLU A 121 2.35 25.67 25.54
C GLU A 121 2.91 24.46 24.73
N THR A 122 3.89 24.79 23.87
CA THR A 122 4.45 24.02 22.75
C THR A 122 5.69 23.17 23.09
N THR A 123 5.94 22.06 22.36
CA THR A 123 7.32 21.59 22.09
C THR A 123 7.50 21.06 20.65
N SER A 124 8.52 21.62 19.98
CA SER A 124 9.10 21.44 18.64
C SER A 124 9.43 20.02 18.12
N HIS A 125 9.54 19.84 16.78
CA HIS A 125 10.70 19.27 16.02
C HIS A 125 10.39 19.15 14.50
N HIS A 126 10.77 20.11 13.65
CA HIS A 126 12.00 20.22 12.82
C HIS A 126 12.17 19.20 11.67
N GLN A 127 12.01 19.72 10.43
CA GLN A 127 12.20 19.06 9.14
C GLN A 127 13.70 18.87 8.81
N SER A 128 14.06 17.74 8.21
CA SER A 128 15.36 17.56 7.53
C SER A 128 15.14 17.48 6.00
N LYS A 129 15.73 18.46 5.30
CA LYS A 129 15.90 18.50 3.84
C LYS A 129 17.28 17.95 3.53
N PHE A 130 17.41 16.99 2.60
CA PHE A 130 18.69 16.66 1.98
C PHE A 130 18.61 16.64 0.46
N ASN A 131 19.31 17.64 -0.09
CA ASN A 131 20.14 17.72 -1.28
C ASN A 131 19.62 17.28 -2.67
N LYS A 132 19.49 18.30 -3.53
CA LYS A 132 19.50 18.21 -5.00
C LYS A 132 20.95 18.15 -5.48
N ASN A 133 21.26 17.30 -6.46
CA ASN A 133 22.37 17.53 -7.38
C ASN A 133 21.85 17.43 -8.83
N PRO A 134 22.38 18.25 -9.77
CA PRO A 134 21.73 18.48 -11.06
C PRO A 134 22.17 17.50 -12.16
N GLN A 135 21.33 17.47 -13.20
CA GLN A 135 21.43 16.75 -14.48
C GLN A 135 22.79 16.90 -15.18
N PRO A 136 23.05 16.04 -16.18
CA PRO A 136 23.43 16.59 -17.48
C PRO A 136 22.53 16.09 -18.63
N ASN A 137 22.05 17.07 -19.40
CA ASN A 137 21.48 16.89 -20.73
C ASN A 137 22.39 16.04 -21.63
N ARG A 138 21.80 15.13 -22.41
CA ARG A 138 22.38 14.71 -23.68
C ARG A 138 21.29 14.71 -24.76
N PHE A 139 21.49 15.64 -25.69
CA PHE A 139 20.99 15.67 -27.06
C PHE A 139 20.77 14.25 -27.65
N ALA A 140 19.69 14.05 -28.39
CA ALA A 140 19.73 14.07 -29.85
C ALA A 140 18.40 13.59 -30.43
N SER A 141 17.97 14.29 -31.46
CA SER A 141 16.89 13.96 -32.40
C SER A 141 17.03 12.55 -32.96
N ASN A 142 15.90 11.89 -33.21
CA ASN A 142 15.74 11.04 -34.39
C ASN A 142 14.25 10.96 -34.72
N GLU A 143 13.86 11.71 -35.76
CA GLU A 143 12.78 11.32 -36.65
C GLU A 143 13.17 10.00 -37.30
N ASN A 144 12.25 9.05 -37.33
CA ASN A 144 12.09 8.12 -38.44
C ASN A 144 10.60 7.83 -38.55
N ASP A 145 10.07 8.37 -39.64
CA ASP A 145 8.88 7.92 -40.36
C ASP A 145 9.30 6.62 -41.07
N ASP A 146 8.47 5.58 -41.01
CA ASP A 146 8.42 4.52 -42.04
C ASP A 146 7.12 3.74 -41.83
N ASP A 147 6.18 4.00 -42.72
CA ASP A 147 5.03 3.16 -43.04
C ASP A 147 5.52 1.86 -43.68
N ASP A 148 4.97 0.70 -43.29
CA ASP A 148 4.88 -0.47 -44.18
C ASP A 148 3.67 -1.32 -43.76
N ASP A 149 2.63 -1.23 -44.60
CA ASP A 149 1.51 -2.17 -44.67
C ASP A 149 1.97 -3.41 -45.46
N GLU A 150 2.11 -4.56 -44.80
CA GLU A 150 2.24 -5.87 -45.49
C GLU A 150 1.18 -6.84 -44.94
N ASP A 151 0.28 -7.23 -45.85
CA ASP A 151 -0.77 -8.25 -45.72
C ASP A 151 -0.19 -9.52 -46.36
N ASP A 152 0.17 -10.54 -45.57
CA ASP A 152 0.71 -11.83 -46.07
C ASP A 152 0.20 -13.03 -45.22
N ASP A 153 -0.06 -14.15 -45.88
CA ASP A 153 -0.84 -15.33 -45.45
C ASP A 153 -0.24 -16.13 -44.23
N ASP A 154 -0.85 -16.04 -43.03
CA ASP A 154 -0.43 -16.74 -41.78
C ASP A 154 -1.20 -18.07 -41.48
N GLU A 155 -1.48 -18.90 -42.49
CA GLU A 155 -2.31 -20.11 -42.31
C GLU A 155 -1.55 -21.30 -41.69
N ASP A 156 -0.21 -21.33 -41.77
CA ASP A 156 0.65 -22.37 -41.14
C ASP A 156 0.88 -22.14 -39.63
N ASP A 157 0.98 -20.89 -39.18
CA ASP A 157 1.18 -20.52 -37.76
C ASP A 157 -0.04 -20.90 -36.90
N THR A 158 -1.24 -20.91 -37.50
CA THR A 158 -2.48 -21.28 -36.83
C THR A 158 -2.55 -22.78 -36.50
N ALA A 159 -1.98 -23.63 -37.37
CA ALA A 159 -1.96 -25.07 -37.18
C ALA A 159 -0.99 -25.50 -36.06
N GLU A 160 0.17 -24.84 -35.98
CA GLU A 160 1.16 -25.08 -34.92
C GLU A 160 0.59 -24.72 -33.53
N LEU A 161 -0.14 -23.60 -33.44
CA LEU A 161 -0.78 -23.16 -32.20
C LEU A 161 -1.87 -24.13 -31.70
N MET A 162 -2.66 -24.74 -32.60
CA MET A 162 -3.64 -25.77 -32.21
C MET A 162 -2.98 -27.05 -31.69
N ALA A 163 -1.84 -27.45 -32.27
CA ALA A 163 -1.07 -28.60 -31.80
C ALA A 163 -0.46 -28.35 -30.42
N GLU A 164 0.05 -27.15 -30.17
CA GLU A 164 0.58 -26.76 -28.85
C GLU A 164 -0.52 -26.68 -27.79
N LEU A 165 -1.71 -26.15 -28.12
CA LEU A 165 -2.86 -26.18 -27.22
C LEU A 165 -3.32 -27.61 -26.88
N ALA A 166 -3.27 -28.53 -27.83
CA ALA A 166 -3.58 -29.94 -27.59
C ALA A 166 -2.54 -30.58 -26.66
N ARG A 167 -1.25 -30.23 -26.81
CA ARG A 167 -0.17 -30.66 -25.92
C ARG A 167 -0.35 -30.14 -24.50
N ILE A 168 -0.65 -28.85 -24.33
CA ILE A 168 -0.90 -28.22 -23.02
C ILE A 168 -2.14 -28.81 -22.34
N LYS A 169 -3.22 -29.05 -23.08
CA LYS A 169 -4.43 -29.70 -22.53
C LYS A 169 -4.16 -31.12 -22.06
N LYS A 170 -3.38 -31.89 -22.83
CA LYS A 170 -3.01 -33.26 -22.46
C LYS A 170 -2.13 -33.27 -21.21
N GLU A 171 -1.16 -32.38 -21.12
CA GLU A 171 -0.28 -32.25 -19.95
C GLU A 171 -1.07 -31.87 -18.69
N ARG A 172 -1.95 -30.86 -18.78
CA ARG A 172 -2.82 -30.46 -17.67
C ARG A 172 -3.79 -31.56 -17.23
N ALA A 173 -4.34 -32.35 -18.16
CA ALA A 173 -5.21 -33.46 -17.81
C ALA A 173 -4.47 -34.55 -17.01
N VAL A 174 -3.21 -34.83 -17.37
CA VAL A 174 -2.36 -35.79 -16.66
C VAL A 174 -1.97 -35.26 -15.28
N GLU A 175 -1.59 -34.00 -15.18
CA GLU A 175 -1.25 -33.37 -13.90
C GLU A 175 -2.46 -33.30 -12.95
N ALA A 176 -3.63 -32.95 -13.47
CA ALA A 176 -4.88 -32.93 -12.71
C ALA A 176 -5.23 -34.33 -12.18
N ALA A 177 -5.11 -35.38 -13.00
CA ALA A 177 -5.34 -36.76 -12.57
C ALA A 177 -4.34 -37.20 -11.48
N ARG A 178 -3.06 -36.79 -11.59
CA ARG A 178 -2.05 -37.08 -10.57
C ARG A 178 -2.34 -36.37 -9.26
N LEU A 179 -2.76 -35.11 -9.31
CA LEU A 179 -3.14 -34.33 -8.14
C LEU A 179 -4.40 -34.89 -7.48
N GLU A 180 -5.36 -35.35 -8.27
CA GLU A 180 -6.58 -35.98 -7.75
C GLU A 180 -6.29 -37.32 -7.06
N GLN A 181 -5.39 -38.14 -7.62
CA GLN A 181 -4.91 -39.34 -6.94
C GLN A 181 -4.22 -39.03 -5.61
N GLN A 182 -3.38 -37.99 -5.57
CA GLN A 182 -2.74 -37.56 -4.31
C GLN A 182 -3.76 -37.04 -3.29
N LYS A 183 -4.73 -36.22 -3.72
CA LYS A 183 -5.83 -35.75 -2.86
C LYS A 183 -6.64 -36.91 -2.33
N ARG A 184 -6.96 -37.91 -3.16
CA ARG A 184 -7.70 -39.10 -2.74
C ARG A 184 -6.89 -39.94 -1.74
N PHE A 185 -5.59 -40.11 -1.97
CA PHE A 185 -4.71 -40.80 -1.03
C PHE A 185 -4.64 -40.08 0.32
N PHE A 186 -4.49 -38.76 0.30
CA PHE A 186 -4.43 -37.93 1.51
C PHE A 186 -5.75 -37.97 2.30
N ILE A 187 -6.90 -37.88 1.62
CA ILE A 187 -8.21 -38.03 2.26
C ILE A 187 -8.37 -39.41 2.88
N ASN A 188 -7.98 -40.48 2.17
CA ASN A 188 -8.03 -41.83 2.72
C ASN A 188 -7.12 -41.99 3.94
N ASN A 189 -5.94 -41.38 3.94
CA ASN A 189 -5.02 -41.41 5.07
C ASN A 189 -5.59 -40.66 6.28
N ILE A 190 -6.12 -39.44 6.09
CA ILE A 190 -6.80 -38.69 7.16
C ILE A 190 -8.00 -39.47 7.71
N SER A 191 -8.82 -40.05 6.82
CA SER A 191 -10.00 -40.82 7.23
C SER A 191 -9.60 -42.06 8.04
N SER A 192 -8.51 -42.73 7.64
CA SER A 192 -7.92 -43.86 8.39
C SER A 192 -7.41 -43.42 9.76
N ASP A 193 -6.69 -42.29 9.85
CA ASP A 193 -6.15 -41.76 11.10
C ASP A 193 -7.26 -41.37 12.10
N ILE A 194 -8.35 -40.77 11.59
CA ILE A 194 -9.53 -40.43 12.40
C ILE A 194 -10.20 -41.70 12.94
N LEU A 195 -10.38 -42.72 12.09
CA LEU A 195 -10.98 -43.99 12.49
C LEU A 195 -10.11 -44.73 13.52
N ALA A 196 -8.79 -44.75 13.33
CA ALA A 196 -7.86 -45.33 14.29
C ALA A 196 -7.93 -44.64 15.66
N ASN A 197 -7.98 -43.30 15.68
CA ASN A 197 -8.14 -42.55 16.93
C ASN A 197 -9.48 -42.84 17.62
N ILE A 198 -10.58 -42.97 16.86
CA ILE A 198 -11.89 -43.32 17.44
C ILE A 198 -11.86 -44.71 18.08
N ILE A 199 -11.22 -45.69 17.43
CA ILE A 199 -11.08 -47.05 17.95
C ILE A 199 -10.25 -47.04 19.25
N VAL A 200 -9.11 -46.36 19.27
CA VAL A 200 -8.25 -46.24 20.47
C VAL A 200 -8.99 -45.56 21.65
N ILE A 201 -9.82 -44.55 21.37
CA ILE A 201 -10.64 -43.88 22.40
C ILE A 201 -11.76 -44.80 22.91
N SER A 202 -12.28 -45.70 22.08
CA SER A 202 -13.32 -46.64 22.49
C SER A 202 -12.79 -47.82 23.32
N GLU A 203 -11.55 -48.25 23.09
CA GLU A 203 -10.91 -49.35 23.85
C GLU A 203 -10.39 -48.90 25.23
N THR A 204 -10.21 -47.59 25.46
CA THR A 204 -9.70 -47.03 26.72
C THR A 204 -10.79 -46.67 27.75
N LYS A 205 -12.07 -46.95 27.44
CA LYS A 205 -13.23 -46.66 28.32
C LYS A 205 -13.90 -47.89 28.95
N PHE A 206 -13.26 -49.05 28.93
CA PHE A 206 -13.68 -50.24 29.69
C PHE A 206 -12.68 -50.61 30.77
#